data_AF-A0A9N8JV22-F1
#
_entry.id   AF-A0A9N8JV22-F1
#
_cell.length_a   1.000
_cell.length_b   1.000
_cell.length_c   1.000
_cell.angle_alpha   90.00
_cell.angle_beta   90.00
_cell.angle_gamma   90.00
#
_symmetry.space_group_name_H-M   'P 1'
#
loop_
_entity.id
_entity.type
_entity.pdbx_description
1 polymer ?
#
loop_
_entity_poly.entity_id
_entity_poly.type
_entity_poly.pdbx_seq_one_letter_code
_entity_poly.pdbx_strand_id
1 'polypeptide(L)' 'MAPKFLAYVDKKGRPLNVIILQLLFGCLAFINLAGESGGNIFNWLLALSGLSILFIYGGIGLAHVRFRAAW' A
#
# COMPACT_ATOMS: atom_id res chain seq x y z
N MET A 1 -13.15 -1.11 7.44
CA MET A 1 -14.26 -1.56 6.56
C MET A 1 -13.65 -1.97 5.24
N ALA A 2 -13.65 -3.25 4.91
CA ALA A 2 -13.11 -3.78 3.66
C ALA A 2 -14.16 -4.72 3.02
N PRO A 3 -14.17 -4.85 1.69
CA PRO A 3 -15.08 -5.77 0.99
C PRO A 3 -15.02 -7.18 1.59
N LYS A 4 -16.18 -7.83 1.78
CA LYS A 4 -16.25 -9.17 2.41
C LYS A 4 -15.34 -10.20 1.74
N PHE A 5 -15.04 -10.05 0.44
CA PHE A 5 -14.14 -10.96 -0.27
C PHE A 5 -12.68 -10.88 0.22
N LEU A 6 -12.20 -9.73 0.70
CA LEU A 6 -10.84 -9.55 1.22
C LEU A 6 -10.71 -10.03 2.67
N ALA A 7 -11.82 -10.26 3.36
CA ALA A 7 -11.86 -10.76 4.73
C ALA A 7 -11.73 -12.29 4.83
N TYR A 8 -11.53 -12.99 3.71
CA TYR A 8 -11.30 -14.43 3.73
C TYR A 8 -9.96 -14.75 4.38
N VAL A 9 -10.02 -15.45 5.51
CA VAL A 9 -8.88 -15.93 6.28
C VAL A 9 -8.89 -17.46 6.25
N ASP A 10 -7.79 -18.05 5.80
CA ASP A 10 -7.61 -19.50 5.76
C ASP A 10 -7.52 -20.08 7.18
N LYS A 11 -7.71 -21.39 7.37
CA LYS A 11 -7.69 -22.10 8.67
C LYS A 11 -6.41 -21.90 9.49
N LYS A 12 -5.32 -21.43 8.84
CA LYS A 12 -4.06 -21.07 9.47
C LYS A 12 -3.95 -19.59 9.88
N GLY A 13 -5.03 -18.81 9.82
CA GLY A 13 -5.06 -17.39 10.21
C GLY A 13 -4.51 -16.41 9.17
N ARG A 14 -4.17 -16.88 7.96
CA ARG A 14 -3.60 -16.05 6.88
C ARG A 14 -4.69 -15.46 5.98
N PRO A 15 -4.72 -14.14 5.75
CA PRO A 15 -5.65 -13.50 4.82
C PRO A 15 -5.21 -13.73 3.37
N LEU A 16 -5.63 -14.86 2.80
CA LEU A 16 -5.09 -15.37 1.53
C LEU A 16 -5.39 -14.44 0.34
N ASN A 17 -6.61 -13.89 0.29
CA ASN A 17 -7.04 -13.00 -0.80
C ASN A 17 -6.27 -11.67 -0.79
N VAL A 18 -5.89 -11.17 0.39
CA VAL A 18 -5.08 -9.95 0.53
C VAL A 18 -3.64 -10.20 0.09
N ILE A 19 -3.08 -11.36 0.44
CA ILE A 19 -1.71 -11.74 0.04
C ILE A 19 -1.61 -11.90 -1.48
N ILE A 20 -2.60 -12.53 -2.11
CA ILE A 20 -2.65 -12.66 -3.58
C ILE A 20 -2.68 -11.28 -4.23
N LEU A 21 -3.54 -10.39 -3.73
CA LEU A 21 -3.61 -9.01 -4.23
C LEU A 21 -2.26 -8.30 -4.08
N GLN A 22 -1.61 -8.42 -2.92
CA GLN A 22 -0.28 -7.84 -2.67
C GLN A 22 0.77 -8.38 -3.63
N LEU A 23 0.76 -9.68 -3.93
CA LEU A 23 1.67 -10.31 -4.90
C LEU A 23 1.43 -9.78 -6.32
N LEU A 24 0.17 -9.61 -6.73
CA LEU A 24 -0.15 -9.02 -8.04
C LEU A 24 0.40 -7.60 -8.18
N PHE A 25 0.29 -6.76 -7.14
CA PHE A 25 0.93 -5.45 -7.14
C PHE A 25 2.46 -5.54 -7.09
N GLY A 26 3.02 -6.56 -6.42
CA GLY A 26 4.46 -6.84 -6.44
C GLY A 26 4.99 -7.13 -7.85
N CYS A 27 4.18 -7.75 -8.72
CA CYS A 27 4.55 -7.98 -10.11
C CYS A 27 4.77 -6.67 -10.91
N LEU A 28 4.25 -5.53 -10.46
CA LEU A 28 4.52 -4.23 -11.10
C LEU A 28 6.00 -3.83 -11.02
N ALA A 29 6.77 -4.41 -10.09
CA ALA A 29 8.21 -4.19 -10.04
C ALA A 29 8.93 -4.66 -11.32
N PHE A 30 8.38 -5.67 -12.02
CA PHE A 30 8.95 -6.16 -13.28
C PHE A 30 8.83 -5.18 -14.44
N ILE A 31 8.05 -4.10 -14.32
CA ILE A 31 7.97 -3.03 -15.34
C ILE A 31 9.34 -2.39 -15.57
N ASN A 32 10.23 -2.40 -14.56
CA ASN A 32 11.59 -1.89 -14.71
C ASN A 32 12.39 -2.63 -15.81
N LEU A 33 12.08 -3.90 -16.07
CA LEU A 33 12.75 -4.71 -17.10
C LEU A 33 12.24 -4.42 -18.53
N ALA A 34 11.15 -3.66 -18.67
CA ALA A 34 10.56 -3.34 -19.97
C ALA A 34 11.29 -2.18 -20.66
N GLY A 35 12.36 -2.48 -21.38
CA GLY A 35 13.03 -1.58 -22.34
C GLY A 35 13.52 -0.23 -21.76
N GLU A 36 13.79 0.74 -22.63
CA GLU A 36 14.35 2.05 -22.23
C GLU A 36 13.41 2.88 -21.33
N SER A 37 12.10 2.70 -21.42
CA SER A 37 11.10 3.49 -20.68
C SER A 37 10.68 2.88 -19.33
N GLY A 38 11.08 1.64 -19.03
CA GLY A 38 10.65 0.92 -17.82
C GLY A 38 11.09 1.59 -16.52
N GLY A 39 12.31 2.15 -16.50
CA GLY A 39 12.85 2.86 -15.34
C GLY A 39 12.08 4.13 -14.99
N ASN A 40 11.56 4.86 -15.98
CA ASN A 40 10.79 6.08 -15.75
C ASN A 40 9.42 5.78 -15.11
N ILE A 41 8.72 4.76 -15.63
CA ILE A 41 7.43 4.32 -15.09
C ILE A 41 7.60 3.81 -13.65
N PHE A 42 8.67 3.03 -13.40
CA PHE A 42 9.00 2.58 -12.06
C PHE A 42 9.22 3.75 -11.10
N ASN A 43 9.94 4.79 -11.52
CA ASN A 43 10.18 5.98 -10.70
C ASN A 43 8.87 6.72 -10.35
N TRP A 44 7.90 6.81 -11.27
CA TRP A 44 6.59 7.39 -10.96
C TRP A 44 5.84 6.60 -9.90
N LEU A 45 5.82 5.26 -10.01
CA LEU A 45 5.19 4.38 -9.03
C LEU A 45 5.88 4.45 -7.65
N LEU A 46 7.22 4.52 -7.65
CA LEU A 46 8.02 4.67 -6.43
C LEU A 46 7.73 6.00 -5.74
N ALA A 47 7.70 7.10 -6.48
CA ALA A 47 7.38 8.43 -5.95
C ALA A 47 5.96 8.48 -5.35
N LEU A 48 4.97 7.88 -6.03
CA LEU A 48 3.59 7.81 -5.54
C LEU A 48 3.47 7.00 -4.24
N SER A 49 4.20 5.90 -4.13
CA SER A 49 4.26 5.08 -2.91
C SER A 49 4.84 5.90 -1.73
N GLY A 50 5.95 6.60 -1.96
CA GLY A 50 6.57 7.47 -0.96
C GLY A 50 5.64 8.61 -0.52
N LEU A 51 4.95 9.25 -1.45
CA LEU A 51 3.96 10.29 -1.16
C LEU A 51 2.79 9.77 -0.31
N SER A 52 2.32 8.55 -0.59
CA SER A 52 1.23 7.91 0.18
C SER A 52 1.61 7.72 1.65
N ILE A 53 2.85 7.34 1.93
CA ILE A 53 3.37 7.19 3.30
C ILE A 53 3.36 8.53 4.04
N LEU A 54 3.73 9.64 3.38
CA LEU A 54 3.67 10.97 3.99
C LEU A 54 2.25 11.35 4.42
N PHE A 55 1.25 11.05 3.59
CA PHE A 55 -0.15 11.30 3.96
C PHE A 55 -0.63 10.41 5.11
N ILE A 56 -0.23 9.13 5.13
CA ILE A 56 -0.59 8.20 6.22
C ILE A 56 -0.02 8.69 7.55
N TYR A 57 1.29 8.92 7.63
CA TYR A 57 1.93 9.35 8.89
C TYR A 57 1.56 10.79 9.27
N GLY A 58 1.39 11.67 8.29
CA GLY A 58 0.87 13.02 8.52
C GLY A 58 -0.54 13.00 9.12
N GLY A 59 -1.43 12.15 8.59
CA GLY A 59 -2.78 11.95 9.12
C GLY A 59 -2.78 11.36 10.53
N ILE A 60 -1.93 10.36 10.78
CA ILE A 60 -1.75 9.77 12.13
C ILE A 60 -1.25 10.85 13.11
N GLY A 61 -0.25 11.64 12.72
CA GLY A 61 0.29 12.72 13.55
C GLY A 61 -0.74 13.80 13.87
N LEU A 62 -1.53 14.22 12.87
CA LEU A 62 -2.63 15.17 13.07
C LEU A 62 -3.72 14.61 14.00
N ALA A 63 -4.11 13.35 13.82
CA ALA A 63 -5.06 12.69 14.71
C ALA A 63 -4.52 12.64 16.15
N HIS A 64 -3.21 12.41 16.32
CA HIS A 64 -2.56 12.37 17.63
C HIS A 64 -2.54 13.74 18.33
N VAL A 65 -2.22 14.82 17.59
CA VAL A 65 -2.28 16.20 18.11
C VAL A 65 -3.70 16.56 18.51
N ARG A 66 -4.69 16.25 17.66
CA ARG A 66 -6.10 16.52 17.94
C ARG A 66 -6.63 15.72 19.13
N PHE A 67 -6.22 14.47 19.29
CA PHE A 67 -6.55 13.65 20.46
C PHE A 67 -5.99 14.28 21.75
N ARG A 68 -4.74 14.75 21.71
CA ARG A 68 -4.10 15.42 22.87
C ARG A 68 -4.63 16.84 23.15
N ALA A 69 -5.22 17.51 22.17
CA ALA A 69 -5.88 18.80 22.38
C ALA A 69 -7.29 18.67 23.00
N ALA A 70 -7.91 17.48 22.90
CA ALA A 70 -9.24 17.20 23.44
C ALA A 70 -9.21 16.59 24.85
N TRP A 71 -8.05 16.13 25.30
CA TRP A 71 -7.78 15.63 26.66
C TRP A 71 -7.08 16.70 27.48
#